data_AF-T1F069-F1
#
_entry.id   AF-T1F069-F1
#
_cell.length_a   1.000
_cell.length_b   1.000
_cell.length_c   1.000
_cell.angle_alpha   90.00
_cell.angle_beta   90.00
_cell.angle_gamma   90.00
#
_symmetry.space_group_name_H-M   'P 1'
#
loop_
_entity.id
_entity.type
_entity.pdbx_description
1 polymer ?
#
loop_
_entity_poly.entity_id
_entity_poly.type
_entity_poly.pdbx_seq_one_letter_code
_entity_poly.pdbx_strand_id
1 'polypeptide(L)'
;MSTKCVKCIVVKTKDGVNQTVKCYYCEYLFHAKCVNIDEEIVSILNSENSIKWFCEKCLKAQDNIKELVKSVVNNFHEKIEEINIAVQTQLETIKTMITKNDDNLTVLEKQDIKMVDEICNLKSDLKASWANIVEKNITKNVEIINNQVKNVQKTLNEASEIKERERNLVIFNLPEKENQNDRELVMKIFKHI
;
A
#
# COMPACT_ATOMS: atom_id res chain seq x y z
N MET A 1 -8.63 -73.74 6.29
CA MET A 1 -8.34 -73.70 4.84
C MET A 1 -9.26 -74.66 4.12
N SER A 2 -9.93 -74.22 3.05
CA SER A 2 -10.83 -75.09 2.28
C SER A 2 -10.04 -76.23 1.64
N THR A 3 -10.34 -77.47 1.99
CA THR A 3 -9.81 -78.68 1.35
C THR A 3 -10.57 -79.03 0.06
N LYS A 4 -11.48 -78.16 -0.38
CA LYS A 4 -12.38 -78.38 -1.52
C LYS A 4 -12.00 -77.47 -2.67
N CYS A 5 -12.11 -78.02 -3.88
CA CYS A 5 -12.00 -77.22 -5.09
C CYS A 5 -13.10 -76.15 -5.11
N VAL A 6 -12.72 -74.86 -5.22
CA VAL A 6 -13.70 -73.76 -5.18
C VAL A 6 -14.55 -73.69 -6.45
N LYS A 7 -14.13 -74.34 -7.55
CA LYS A 7 -14.89 -74.38 -8.81
C LYS A 7 -16.00 -75.43 -8.85
N CYS A 8 -15.83 -76.58 -8.19
CA CYS A 8 -16.84 -77.64 -8.17
C CYS A 8 -17.33 -78.04 -6.77
N ILE A 9 -16.78 -77.44 -5.70
CA ILE A 9 -17.19 -77.59 -4.29
C ILE A 9 -16.93 -79.01 -3.73
N VAL A 10 -16.34 -79.92 -4.50
CA VAL A 10 -16.03 -81.31 -4.10
C VAL A 10 -14.64 -81.41 -3.42
N VAL A 11 -14.56 -82.24 -2.36
CA VAL A 11 -13.33 -82.49 -1.57
C VAL A 11 -12.40 -83.48 -2.29
N LYS A 12 -12.95 -84.57 -2.87
CA LYS A 12 -12.26 -85.62 -3.65
C LYS A 12 -13.30 -86.37 -4.50
N THR A 13 -12.98 -86.73 -5.74
CA THR A 13 -13.73 -87.77 -6.48
C THR A 13 -13.23 -89.15 -6.04
N LYS A 14 -14.13 -90.13 -5.96
CA LYS A 14 -13.95 -91.38 -5.21
C LYS A 14 -12.80 -92.32 -5.68
N ASP A 15 -12.11 -92.05 -6.78
CA ASP A 15 -11.24 -93.05 -7.43
C ASP A 15 -9.78 -92.64 -7.75
N GLY A 16 -9.22 -91.55 -7.20
CA GLY A 16 -7.80 -91.28 -7.43
C GLY A 16 -7.39 -89.84 -7.18
N VAL A 17 -6.09 -89.65 -6.94
CA VAL A 17 -5.45 -88.38 -6.56
C VAL A 17 -5.75 -87.29 -7.60
N ASN A 18 -6.73 -86.42 -7.34
CA ASN A 18 -6.90 -85.22 -8.15
C ASN A 18 -5.80 -84.23 -7.76
N GLN A 19 -4.85 -84.02 -8.65
CA GLN A 19 -3.85 -82.98 -8.47
C GLN A 19 -4.53 -81.61 -8.33
N THR A 20 -4.10 -80.84 -7.35
CA THR A 20 -4.66 -79.52 -7.05
C THR A 20 -3.63 -78.43 -7.26
N VAL A 21 -4.07 -77.28 -7.76
CA VAL A 21 -3.30 -76.04 -7.83
C VAL A 21 -3.89 -75.03 -6.85
N LYS A 22 -3.03 -74.27 -6.17
CA LYS A 22 -3.42 -73.17 -5.28
C LYS A 22 -3.23 -71.83 -6.00
N CYS A 23 -4.26 -71.00 -6.03
CA CYS A 23 -4.10 -69.62 -6.49
C CYS A 23 -3.19 -68.86 -5.52
N TYR A 24 -2.15 -68.22 -6.03
CA TYR A 24 -1.19 -67.47 -5.21
C TYR A 24 -1.84 -66.29 -4.48
N TYR A 25 -2.84 -65.64 -5.08
CA TYR A 25 -3.46 -64.43 -4.50
C TYR A 25 -4.57 -64.74 -3.50
N CYS A 26 -5.60 -65.49 -3.89
CA CYS A 26 -6.76 -65.77 -3.01
C CYS A 26 -6.60 -67.05 -2.20
N GLU A 27 -5.49 -67.77 -2.37
CA GLU A 27 -5.18 -69.01 -1.67
C GLU A 27 -6.18 -70.16 -1.87
N TYR A 28 -7.15 -70.02 -2.77
CA TYR A 28 -8.13 -71.04 -3.07
C TYR A 28 -7.53 -72.20 -3.88
N LEU A 29 -7.99 -73.42 -3.57
CA LEU A 29 -7.61 -74.64 -4.25
C LEU A 29 -8.55 -74.95 -5.42
N PHE A 30 -7.96 -75.46 -6.50
CA PHE A 30 -8.66 -75.89 -7.71
C PHE A 30 -8.12 -77.24 -8.15
N HIS A 31 -8.99 -78.15 -8.62
CA HIS A 31 -8.52 -79.33 -9.33
C HIS A 31 -7.91 -78.92 -10.67
N ALA A 32 -6.78 -79.52 -11.05
CA ALA A 32 -6.09 -79.28 -12.32
C ALA A 32 -7.06 -79.33 -13.52
N LYS A 33 -7.88 -80.39 -13.58
CA LYS A 33 -8.95 -80.57 -14.60
C LYS A 33 -10.01 -79.48 -14.58
N CYS A 34 -10.38 -78.97 -13.40
CA CYS A 34 -11.40 -77.91 -13.32
C CYS A 34 -10.90 -76.58 -13.91
N VAL A 35 -9.59 -76.34 -13.95
CA VAL A 35 -8.98 -75.11 -14.50
C VAL A 35 -8.16 -75.37 -15.76
N ASN A 36 -8.30 -76.56 -16.36
CA ASN A 36 -7.64 -76.96 -17.61
C ASN A 36 -6.11 -76.85 -17.57
N ILE A 37 -5.51 -77.36 -16.48
CA ILE A 37 -4.05 -77.45 -16.32
C ILE A 37 -3.66 -78.93 -16.37
N ASP A 38 -2.62 -79.23 -17.15
CA ASP A 38 -2.06 -80.57 -17.25
C ASP A 38 -1.34 -80.98 -15.97
N GLU A 39 -1.42 -82.27 -15.65
CA GLU A 39 -0.87 -82.84 -14.41
C GLU A 39 0.66 -82.63 -14.28
N GLU A 40 1.40 -82.68 -15.37
CA GLU A 40 2.84 -82.38 -15.39
C GLU A 40 3.13 -80.93 -14.97
N ILE A 41 2.31 -79.98 -15.41
CA ILE A 41 2.45 -78.56 -15.05
C ILE A 41 2.15 -78.35 -13.55
N VAL A 42 1.20 -79.09 -12.98
CA VAL A 42 0.90 -78.99 -11.54
C VAL A 42 2.06 -79.43 -10.67
N SER A 43 2.81 -80.46 -11.10
CA SER A 43 4.03 -80.88 -10.38
C SER A 43 5.08 -79.76 -10.33
N ILE A 44 5.30 -79.06 -11.45
CA ILE A 44 6.21 -77.92 -11.56
C ILE A 44 5.74 -76.76 -10.69
N LEU A 45 4.44 -76.42 -10.76
CA LEU A 45 3.85 -75.35 -9.96
C LEU A 45 3.93 -75.59 -8.44
N ASN A 46 3.98 -76.86 -8.02
CA ASN A 46 4.09 -77.23 -6.61
C ASN A 46 5.53 -77.39 -6.14
N SER A 47 6.49 -77.65 -7.04
CA SER A 47 7.92 -77.78 -6.71
C SER A 47 8.68 -76.46 -6.81
N GLU A 48 8.31 -75.59 -7.74
CA GLU A 48 9.03 -74.36 -8.06
C GLU A 48 8.38 -73.12 -7.40
N ASN A 49 9.05 -72.54 -6.40
CA ASN A 49 8.58 -71.32 -5.74
C ASN A 49 8.63 -70.07 -6.63
N SER A 50 9.39 -70.14 -7.74
CA SER A 50 9.57 -69.04 -8.69
C SER A 50 8.36 -68.84 -9.61
N ILE A 51 7.50 -69.86 -9.76
CA ILE A 51 6.34 -69.85 -10.65
C ILE A 51 5.07 -69.77 -9.81
N LYS A 52 4.23 -68.78 -10.09
CA LYS A 52 2.99 -68.52 -9.34
C LYS A 52 1.79 -68.63 -10.27
N TRP A 53 0.82 -69.45 -9.89
CA TRP A 53 -0.44 -69.57 -10.61
C TRP A 53 -1.52 -68.67 -10.02
N PHE A 54 -2.32 -68.05 -10.88
CA PHE A 54 -3.44 -67.19 -10.50
C PHE A 54 -4.72 -67.73 -11.13
N CYS A 55 -5.80 -67.80 -10.35
CA CYS A 55 -7.10 -68.17 -10.91
C CYS A 55 -7.66 -67.02 -11.77
N GLU A 56 -8.49 -67.37 -12.75
CA GLU A 56 -9.09 -66.41 -13.69
C GLU A 56 -9.79 -65.24 -12.99
N LYS A 57 -10.47 -65.48 -11.86
CA LYS A 57 -11.12 -64.43 -11.07
C LYS A 57 -10.12 -63.42 -10.52
N CYS A 58 -8.98 -63.89 -10.00
CA CYS A 58 -7.94 -63.01 -9.47
C CYS A 58 -7.20 -62.26 -10.58
N LEU A 59 -6.98 -62.90 -11.73
CA LEU A 59 -6.38 -62.26 -12.89
C LEU A 59 -7.29 -61.13 -13.42
N LYS A 60 -8.58 -61.40 -13.62
CA LYS A 60 -9.59 -60.39 -13.99
C LYS A 60 -9.71 -59.26 -12.97
N ALA A 61 -9.69 -59.58 -11.68
CA ALA A 61 -9.71 -58.57 -10.64
C ALA A 61 -8.49 -57.65 -10.70
N GLN A 62 -7.30 -58.21 -10.99
CA GLN A 62 -6.09 -57.41 -11.16
C GLN A 62 -6.19 -56.45 -12.34
N ASP A 63 -6.71 -56.89 -13.48
CA ASP A 63 -6.87 -56.04 -14.66
C ASP A 63 -7.90 -54.92 -14.40
N ASN A 64 -9.03 -55.25 -13.78
CA ASN A 64 -10.02 -54.25 -13.36
C ASN A 64 -9.43 -53.20 -12.40
N ILE A 65 -8.58 -53.62 -11.46
CA ILE A 65 -7.90 -52.69 -10.53
C ILE A 65 -6.93 -51.79 -11.30
N LYS A 66 -6.16 -52.33 -12.25
CA LYS A 66 -5.26 -51.51 -13.08
C LYS A 66 -6.02 -50.46 -13.88
N GLU A 67 -7.14 -50.84 -14.50
CA GLU A 67 -8.00 -49.92 -15.24
C GLU A 67 -8.60 -48.84 -14.33
N LEU A 68 -9.10 -49.24 -13.15
CA LEU A 68 -9.61 -48.30 -12.16
C LEU A 68 -8.54 -47.31 -11.71
N VAL A 69 -7.34 -47.80 -11.36
CA VAL A 69 -6.22 -46.94 -10.97
C VAL A 69 -5.86 -45.97 -12.09
N LYS A 70 -5.78 -46.45 -13.34
CA LYS A 70 -5.51 -45.59 -14.50
C LYS A 70 -6.59 -44.52 -14.68
N SER A 71 -7.87 -44.88 -14.56
CA SER A 71 -8.99 -43.95 -14.65
C SER A 71 -8.96 -42.89 -13.54
N VAL A 72 -8.71 -43.31 -12.30
CA VAL A 72 -8.61 -42.40 -11.14
C VAL A 72 -7.43 -41.44 -11.31
N VAL A 73 -6.26 -41.95 -11.70
CA VAL A 73 -5.07 -41.12 -11.94
C VAL A 73 -5.32 -40.11 -13.05
N ASN A 74 -5.92 -40.52 -14.16
CA ASN A 74 -6.26 -39.61 -15.26
C ASN A 74 -7.24 -38.51 -14.82
N ASN A 75 -8.29 -38.86 -14.05
CA ASN A 75 -9.24 -37.87 -13.55
C ASN A 75 -8.58 -36.84 -12.61
N PHE A 76 -7.67 -37.29 -11.74
CA PHE A 76 -6.91 -36.37 -10.89
C PHE A 76 -5.97 -35.50 -11.71
N HIS A 77 -5.33 -36.05 -12.74
CA HIS A 77 -4.46 -35.29 -13.63
C HIS A 77 -5.23 -34.18 -14.35
N GLU A 78 -6.40 -34.48 -14.91
CA GLU A 78 -7.27 -33.49 -15.56
C GLU A 78 -7.68 -32.37 -14.59
N LYS A 79 -8.12 -32.72 -13.38
CA LYS A 79 -8.50 -31.73 -12.36
C LYS A 79 -7.33 -30.84 -11.92
N ILE A 80 -6.14 -31.43 -11.76
CA ILE A 80 -4.93 -30.67 -11.42
C ILE A 80 -4.60 -29.70 -12.55
N GLU A 81 -4.71 -30.12 -13.80
CA GLU A 81 -4.45 -29.27 -14.96
C GLU A 81 -5.46 -28.12 -15.07
N GLU A 82 -6.75 -28.38 -14.86
CA GLU A 82 -7.78 -27.35 -14.80
C GLU A 82 -7.50 -26.30 -13.72
N ILE A 83 -7.13 -26.75 -12.51
CA ILE A 83 -6.74 -25.86 -11.41
C ILE A 83 -5.49 -25.05 -11.77
N ASN A 84 -4.50 -25.69 -12.39
CA ASN A 84 -3.25 -25.04 -12.77
C ASN A 84 -3.50 -23.92 -13.79
N ILE A 85 -4.33 -24.18 -14.82
CA ILE A 85 -4.74 -23.18 -15.82
C ILE A 85 -5.50 -22.02 -15.14
N ALA A 86 -6.43 -22.33 -14.23
CA ALA A 86 -7.20 -21.32 -13.51
C ALA A 86 -6.30 -20.43 -12.65
N VAL A 87 -5.36 -21.02 -11.90
CA VAL A 87 -4.39 -20.29 -11.07
C VAL A 87 -3.48 -19.41 -11.93
N GLN A 88 -2.94 -19.92 -13.04
CA GLN A 88 -2.11 -19.14 -13.97
C GLN A 88 -2.87 -17.93 -14.54
N THR A 89 -4.13 -18.13 -14.92
CA THR A 89 -4.98 -17.05 -15.45
C THR A 89 -5.23 -15.97 -14.40
N GLN A 90 -5.48 -16.36 -13.14
CA GLN A 90 -5.65 -15.43 -12.04
C GLN A 90 -4.35 -14.68 -11.72
N LEU A 91 -3.20 -15.35 -11.77
CA LEU A 91 -1.88 -14.73 -11.55
C LEU A 91 -1.56 -13.68 -12.60
N GLU A 92 -1.81 -13.95 -13.88
CA GLU A 92 -1.61 -12.95 -14.94
C GLU A 92 -2.57 -11.76 -14.77
N THR A 93 -3.82 -12.01 -14.36
CA THR A 93 -4.76 -10.93 -14.04
C THR A 93 -4.22 -10.05 -12.91
N ILE A 94 -3.77 -10.64 -11.80
CA ILE A 94 -3.18 -9.90 -10.67
C ILE A 94 -1.95 -9.10 -11.11
N LYS A 95 -1.08 -9.70 -11.93
CA LYS A 95 0.13 -9.04 -12.46
C LYS A 95 -0.22 -7.81 -13.29
N THR A 96 -1.20 -7.90 -14.18
CA THR A 96 -1.66 -6.73 -14.96
C THR A 96 -2.24 -5.62 -14.07
N MET A 97 -2.97 -5.97 -13.01
CA MET A 97 -3.47 -4.99 -12.03
C MET A 97 -2.34 -4.31 -11.27
N ILE A 98 -1.31 -5.07 -10.87
CA ILE A 98 -0.13 -4.52 -10.18
C ILE A 98 0.59 -3.52 -11.09
N THR A 99 0.88 -3.88 -12.35
CA THR A 99 1.54 -2.98 -13.30
C THR A 99 0.75 -1.70 -13.50
N LYS A 100 -0.58 -1.79 -13.68
CA LYS A 100 -1.44 -0.61 -13.82
C LYS A 100 -1.41 0.28 -12.58
N ASN A 101 -1.37 -0.31 -11.38
CA ASN A 101 -1.30 0.45 -10.14
C ASN A 101 0.05 1.16 -9.98
N ASP A 102 1.15 0.51 -10.40
CA ASP A 102 2.49 1.09 -10.40
C ASP A 102 2.59 2.30 -11.35
N ASP A 103 2.01 2.18 -12.55
CA ASP A 103 1.89 3.30 -13.50
C ASP A 103 1.09 4.47 -12.90
N ASN A 104 -0.04 4.18 -12.26
CA ASN A 104 -0.86 5.20 -11.59
C ASN A 104 -0.12 5.87 -10.43
N LEU A 105 0.65 5.11 -9.65
CA LEU A 105 1.46 5.64 -8.55
C LEU A 105 2.50 6.62 -9.09
N THR A 106 3.20 6.26 -10.15
CA THR A 106 4.18 7.13 -10.81
C THR A 106 3.55 8.46 -11.29
N VAL A 107 2.30 8.42 -11.76
CA VAL A 107 1.56 9.64 -12.15
C VAL A 107 1.23 10.50 -10.92
N LEU A 108 0.78 9.89 -9.83
CA LEU A 108 0.47 10.59 -8.58
C LEU A 108 1.70 11.26 -7.98
N GLU A 109 2.86 10.57 -7.96
CA GLU A 109 4.11 11.14 -7.47
C GLU A 109 4.53 12.39 -8.27
N LYS A 110 4.37 12.37 -9.60
CA LYS A 110 4.63 13.54 -10.46
C LYS A 110 3.67 14.69 -10.17
N GLN A 111 2.40 14.38 -9.92
CA GLN A 111 1.40 15.39 -9.56
C GLN A 111 1.68 16.01 -8.19
N ASP A 112 2.12 15.21 -7.22
CA ASP A 112 2.48 15.68 -5.88
C ASP A 112 3.66 16.66 -5.91
N ILE A 113 4.74 16.31 -6.62
CA ILE A 113 5.89 17.21 -6.83
C ILE A 113 5.44 18.53 -7.46
N LYS A 114 4.62 18.45 -8.52
CA LYS A 114 4.11 19.66 -9.20
C LYS A 114 3.27 20.53 -8.27
N MET A 115 2.42 19.92 -7.45
CA MET A 115 1.58 20.63 -6.48
C MET A 115 2.44 21.33 -5.42
N VAL A 116 3.48 20.66 -4.91
CA VAL A 116 4.44 21.24 -3.96
C VAL A 116 5.13 22.47 -4.57
N ASP A 117 5.57 22.38 -5.82
CA ASP A 117 6.19 23.50 -6.54
C ASP A 117 5.22 24.68 -6.72
N GLU A 118 3.98 24.41 -7.14
CA GLU A 118 2.92 25.42 -7.28
C GLU A 118 2.62 26.12 -5.94
N ILE A 119 2.54 25.37 -4.84
CA ILE A 119 2.37 25.92 -3.49
C ILE A 119 3.55 26.80 -3.09
N CYS A 120 4.79 26.38 -3.37
CA CYS A 120 5.98 27.16 -3.07
C CYS A 120 6.00 28.49 -3.84
N ASN A 121 5.62 28.45 -5.12
CA ASN A 121 5.50 29.64 -5.96
C ASN A 121 4.43 30.60 -5.41
N LEU A 122 3.22 30.10 -5.14
CA LEU A 122 2.15 30.91 -4.55
C LEU A 122 2.55 31.55 -3.22
N LYS A 123 3.25 30.81 -2.36
CA LYS A 123 3.77 31.33 -1.09
C LYS A 123 4.77 32.47 -1.32
N SER A 124 5.65 32.34 -2.29
CA SER A 124 6.62 33.38 -2.66
C SER A 124 5.91 34.63 -3.20
N ASP A 125 4.97 34.45 -4.11
CA ASP A 125 4.20 35.54 -4.72
C ASP A 125 3.38 36.30 -3.69
N LEU A 126 2.73 35.59 -2.78
CA LEU A 126 1.98 36.20 -1.67
C LEU A 126 2.90 37.02 -0.76
N LYS A 127 4.09 36.49 -0.42
CA LYS A 127 5.07 37.20 0.40
C LYS A 127 5.54 38.49 -0.28
N ALA A 128 5.85 38.43 -1.57
CA ALA A 128 6.28 39.57 -2.35
C ALA A 128 5.18 40.62 -2.50
N SER A 129 3.95 40.18 -2.81
CA SER A 129 2.77 41.05 -2.93
C SER A 129 2.47 41.77 -1.62
N TRP A 130 2.49 41.05 -0.50
CA TRP A 130 2.26 41.65 0.81
C TRP A 130 3.35 42.66 1.19
N ALA A 131 4.63 42.32 0.96
CA ALA A 131 5.73 43.25 1.19
C ALA A 131 5.57 44.55 0.39
N ASN A 132 5.16 44.44 -0.88
CA ASN A 132 4.90 45.58 -1.76
C ASN A 132 3.74 46.46 -1.26
N ILE A 133 2.64 45.84 -0.81
CA ILE A 133 1.49 46.56 -0.21
C ILE A 133 1.93 47.31 1.04
N VAL A 134 2.66 46.66 1.96
CA VAL A 134 3.14 47.28 3.19
C VAL A 134 4.07 48.45 2.88
N GLU A 135 5.04 48.26 1.98
CA GLU A 135 6.00 49.30 1.61
C GLU A 135 5.31 50.50 0.94
N LYS A 136 4.49 50.26 -0.08
CA LYS A 136 3.89 51.35 -0.87
C LYS A 136 2.76 52.06 -0.16
N ASN A 137 1.88 51.32 0.51
CA ASN A 137 0.63 51.87 1.02
C ASN A 137 0.70 52.19 2.51
N ILE A 138 1.41 51.41 3.31
CA ILE A 138 1.44 51.63 4.76
C ILE A 138 2.62 52.53 5.10
N THR A 139 3.84 52.10 4.80
CA THR A 139 5.06 52.80 5.21
C THR A 139 5.11 54.23 4.64
N LYS A 140 4.89 54.40 3.33
CA LYS A 140 4.89 55.74 2.71
C LYS A 140 3.79 56.65 3.24
N ASN A 141 2.57 56.14 3.44
CA ASN A 141 1.48 56.97 3.97
C ASN A 141 1.75 57.39 5.42
N VAL A 142 2.29 56.49 6.25
CA VAL A 142 2.70 56.83 7.61
C VAL A 142 3.79 57.89 7.60
N GLU A 143 4.77 57.82 6.70
CA GLU A 143 5.82 58.82 6.55
C GLU A 143 5.26 60.20 6.15
N ILE A 144 4.34 60.23 5.17
CA ILE A 144 3.65 61.46 4.75
C ILE A 144 2.87 62.07 5.92
N ILE A 145 2.06 61.26 6.63
CA ILE A 145 1.29 61.72 7.79
C ILE A 145 2.22 62.26 8.88
N ASN A 146 3.31 61.56 9.18
CA ASN A 146 4.26 61.99 10.21
C ASN A 146 4.90 63.34 9.86
N ASN A 147 5.25 63.56 8.58
CA ASN A 147 5.78 64.84 8.11
C ASN A 147 4.73 65.96 8.19
N GLN A 148 3.48 65.68 7.84
CA GLN A 148 2.38 66.65 7.98
C GLN A 148 2.14 67.02 9.45
N VAL A 149 2.14 66.05 10.35
CA VAL A 149 1.98 66.28 11.80
C VAL A 149 3.12 67.14 12.35
N LYS A 150 4.37 66.87 11.95
CA LYS A 150 5.52 67.72 12.33
C LYS A 150 5.35 69.17 11.87
N ASN A 151 4.86 69.38 10.65
CA ASN A 151 4.62 70.73 10.13
C ASN A 151 3.53 71.45 10.92
N VAL A 152 2.40 70.78 11.18
CA VAL A 152 1.32 71.34 12.01
C VAL A 152 1.82 71.68 13.41
N GLN A 153 2.60 70.80 14.03
CA GLN A 153 3.18 71.04 15.35
C GLN A 153 4.08 72.28 15.36
N LYS A 154 4.91 72.45 14.33
CA LYS A 154 5.76 73.63 14.19
C LYS A 154 4.93 74.92 14.10
N THR A 155 3.92 74.95 13.23
CA THR A 155 3.04 76.11 13.07
C THR A 155 2.27 76.41 14.36
N LEU A 156 1.82 75.38 15.07
CA LEU A 156 1.13 75.55 16.36
C LEU A 156 2.06 76.16 17.42
N ASN A 157 3.30 75.70 17.50
CA ASN A 157 4.31 76.26 18.40
C ASN A 157 4.59 77.73 18.07
N GLU A 158 4.80 78.06 16.81
CA GLU A 158 5.01 79.44 16.34
C GLU A 158 3.82 80.35 16.68
N ALA A 159 2.59 79.90 16.45
CA ALA A 159 1.39 80.63 16.80
C ALA A 159 1.24 80.83 18.32
N SER A 160 1.62 79.83 19.12
CA SER A 160 1.63 79.93 20.58
C SER A 160 2.63 80.99 21.06
N GLU A 161 3.85 81.00 20.52
CA GLU A 161 4.87 82.00 20.85
C GLU A 161 4.43 83.43 20.49
N ILE A 162 3.82 83.62 19.31
CA ILE A 162 3.29 84.92 18.91
C ILE A 162 2.22 85.38 19.90
N LYS A 163 1.27 84.50 20.24
CA LYS A 163 0.19 84.79 21.19
C LYS A 163 0.69 85.14 22.59
N GLU A 164 1.73 84.45 23.07
CA GLU A 164 2.37 84.80 24.33
C GLU A 164 3.01 86.20 24.28
N ARG A 165 3.54 86.60 23.13
CA ARG A 165 4.18 87.92 22.92
C ARG A 165 3.22 89.03 22.51
N GLU A 166 1.97 88.75 22.15
CA GLU A 166 0.99 89.75 21.69
C GLU A 166 0.74 90.89 22.70
N ARG A 167 0.88 90.61 24.00
CA ARG A 167 0.73 91.62 25.07
C ARG A 167 2.07 92.15 25.59
N ASN A 168 3.18 91.77 24.98
CA ASN A 168 4.49 92.30 25.34
C ASN A 168 4.66 93.70 24.75
N LEU A 169 5.31 94.58 25.51
CA LEU A 169 5.54 95.96 25.13
C LEU A 169 7.02 96.10 24.74
N VAL A 170 7.28 96.47 23.48
CA VAL A 170 8.65 96.69 22.97
C VAL A 170 8.93 98.19 23.01
N ILE A 171 10.00 98.58 23.70
CA ILE A 171 10.40 99.98 23.88
C ILE A 171 11.77 100.18 23.26
N PHE A 172 11.83 101.00 22.21
CA PHE A 172 13.08 101.35 21.54
C PHE A 172 13.74 102.56 22.21
N ASN A 173 15.05 102.70 22.05
CA ASN A 173 15.88 103.78 22.62
C ASN A 173 15.91 103.83 24.16
N LEU A 174 15.66 102.70 24.84
CA LEU A 174 16.01 102.57 26.26
C LEU A 174 17.54 102.35 26.35
N PRO A 175 18.30 103.15 27.12
CA PRO A 175 19.74 102.95 27.24
C PRO A 175 20.05 101.66 27.99
N GLU A 176 20.73 100.72 27.33
CA GLU A 176 21.17 99.45 27.95
C GLU A 176 22.27 99.73 29.00
N LYS A 177 22.03 99.35 30.26
CA LYS A 177 23.05 99.38 31.33
C LYS A 177 23.03 98.06 32.08
N GLU A 178 24.20 97.46 32.30
CA GLU A 178 24.40 96.08 32.79
C GLU A 178 23.81 95.73 34.18
N ASN A 179 23.15 96.64 34.90
CA ASN A 179 22.58 96.36 36.23
C ASN A 179 21.31 97.17 36.52
N GLN A 180 20.53 97.52 35.49
CA GLN A 180 19.37 98.39 35.66
C GLN A 180 18.04 97.61 35.58
N ASN A 181 17.11 97.93 36.49
CA ASN A 181 15.77 97.36 36.49
C ASN A 181 14.91 98.09 35.44
N ASP A 182 14.95 97.59 34.20
CA ASP A 182 14.25 98.18 33.05
C ASP A 182 12.76 98.39 33.31
N ARG A 183 12.12 97.51 34.10
CA ARG A 183 10.71 97.64 34.49
C ARG A 183 10.45 98.94 35.25
N GLU A 184 11.33 99.34 36.15
CA GLU A 184 11.15 100.55 36.95
C GLU A 184 11.32 101.82 36.13
N LEU A 185 12.29 101.83 35.20
CA LEU A 185 12.50 102.91 34.25
C LEU A 185 11.28 103.12 33.34
N VAL A 186 10.76 102.02 32.78
CA VAL A 186 9.57 102.04 31.92
C VAL A 186 8.36 102.59 32.68
N MET A 187 8.14 102.16 33.92
CA MET A 187 7.05 102.70 34.75
C MET A 187 7.23 104.18 35.10
N LYS A 188 8.48 104.69 35.18
CA LYS A 188 8.73 106.14 35.35
C LYS A 188 8.33 106.91 34.09
N ILE A 189 8.63 106.40 32.90
CA ILE A 189 8.21 107.02 31.62
C ILE A 189 6.68 107.10 31.56
N PHE A 190 5.97 105.99 31.82
CA PHE A 190 4.51 105.97 31.80
C PHE A 190 3.83 106.91 32.82
N LYS A 191 4.51 107.27 33.91
CA LYS A 191 3.97 108.25 34.89
C LYS A 191 4.04 109.70 34.42
N HIS A 192 4.78 110.00 33.36
CA HIS A 192 4.99 111.37 32.84
C HIS A 192 4.30 111.61 31.49
N ILE A 193 3.52 110.64 31.01
CA ILE A 193 2.62 110.73 29.85
C ILE A 193 1.19 110.81 30.40
#